data_AF-A0A957V489-F1
#
_entry.id   AF-A0A957V489-F1
#
_cell.length_a   1.000
_cell.length_b   1.000
_cell.length_c   1.000
_cell.angle_alpha   90.00
_cell.angle_beta   90.00
_cell.angle_gamma   90.00
#
_symmetry.space_group_name_H-M   'P 1'
#
loop_
_entity.id
_entity.type
_entity.pdbx_description
1 polymer ?
#
loop_
_entity_poly.entity_id
_entity_poly.type
_entity_poly.pdbx_seq_one_letter_code
_entity_poly.pdbx_strand_id
1 'polypeptide(L)'
;EITWPWAGQVYARSVRLRVIDWLDGELVPLVTRFFPGHQETIAGTEGVIITRRLAVPYKTTDDRSLFWLLECQAEGDRVLRLEIDIEWNEPLSQRIVDGLLVAQRNPGPARGLYQQSNAESTRIFGNPYGRPDTVELDEPQRARLVYHVLVNGIVEVPLILTVSDVGEQMAWNTFLSLRDVEQMF
;
A
#
# COMPACT_ATOMS: atom_id res chain seq x y z
N GLU A 1 9.77 10.35 -3.03
CA GLU A 1 9.37 9.91 -4.38
C GLU A 1 9.64 8.42 -4.53
N ILE A 2 8.77 7.72 -5.23
CA ILE A 2 8.89 6.30 -5.53
C ILE A 2 9.43 6.16 -6.94
N THR A 3 10.70 5.77 -7.03
CA THR A 3 11.46 5.61 -8.28
C THR A 3 12.14 4.25 -8.29
N TRP A 4 12.11 3.56 -9.43
CA TRP A 4 12.94 2.38 -9.64
C TRP A 4 14.19 2.77 -10.43
N PRO A 5 15.41 2.55 -9.87
CA PRO A 5 16.66 3.07 -10.47
C PRO A 5 16.90 2.64 -11.91
N TRP A 6 16.48 1.43 -12.28
CA TRP A 6 16.67 0.87 -13.61
C TRP A 6 15.61 1.35 -14.62
N ALA A 7 14.44 1.82 -14.15
CA ALA A 7 13.37 2.32 -15.02
C ALA A 7 13.52 3.84 -15.30
N GLY A 8 14.25 4.58 -14.46
CA GLY A 8 14.43 6.03 -14.63
C GLY A 8 13.12 6.83 -14.54
N GLN A 9 12.06 6.24 -13.99
CA GLN A 9 10.71 6.83 -13.95
C GLN A 9 10.21 6.96 -12.51
N VAL A 10 9.49 8.07 -12.25
CA VAL A 10 8.74 8.31 -11.02
C VAL A 10 7.33 7.75 -11.18
N TYR A 11 6.95 6.78 -10.34
CA TYR A 11 5.62 6.16 -10.39
C TYR A 11 4.62 6.82 -9.45
N ALA A 12 5.10 7.30 -8.31
CA ALA A 12 4.36 8.09 -7.34
C ALA A 12 5.30 9.11 -6.69
N ARG A 13 4.82 10.33 -6.50
CA ARG A 13 5.58 11.39 -5.79
C ARG A 13 5.62 11.12 -4.31
N SER A 14 4.49 10.72 -3.73
CA SER A 14 4.43 10.30 -2.34
C SER A 14 3.33 9.28 -2.07
N VAL A 15 3.60 8.43 -1.09
CA VAL A 15 2.59 7.60 -0.40
C VAL A 15 2.82 7.91 1.08
N ARG A 16 1.86 8.58 1.71
CA ARG A 16 1.95 9.02 3.10
C ARG A 16 0.96 8.21 3.91
N LEU A 17 1.48 7.53 4.93
CA LEU A 17 0.69 6.76 5.89
C LEU A 17 0.72 7.50 7.23
N ARG A 18 -0.46 7.93 7.68
CA ARG A 18 -0.69 8.48 9.01
C ARG A 18 -1.48 7.47 9.83
N VAL A 19 -1.14 7.34 11.10
CA VAL A 19 -1.85 6.46 12.02
C VAL A 19 -2.41 7.29 13.15
N ILE A 20 -3.72 7.20 13.34
CA ILE A 20 -4.47 8.01 14.28
C ILE A 20 -5.16 7.05 15.24
N ASP A 21 -4.82 7.13 16.51
CA ASP A 21 -5.60 6.51 17.57
C ASP A 21 -6.89 7.31 17.79
N TRP A 22 -8.01 6.61 17.91
CA TRP A 22 -9.30 7.25 18.17
C TRP A 22 -9.34 8.09 19.45
N LEU A 23 -8.57 7.70 20.47
CA LEU A 23 -8.51 8.37 21.78
C LEU A 23 -7.41 9.43 21.84
N ASP A 24 -6.20 9.09 21.39
CA ASP A 24 -5.01 9.93 21.58
C ASP A 24 -4.67 10.81 20.36
N GLY A 25 -5.34 10.58 19.23
CA GLY A 25 -5.10 11.31 17.99
C GLY A 25 -3.92 10.75 17.18
N GLU A 26 -3.28 11.60 16.37
CA GLU A 26 -2.20 11.17 15.49
C GLU A 26 -0.97 10.71 16.28
N LEU A 27 -0.53 9.47 16.02
CA LEU A 27 0.60 8.88 16.71
C LEU A 27 1.92 9.47 16.19
N VAL A 28 2.73 9.94 17.13
CA VAL A 28 4.00 10.60 16.82
C VAL A 28 5.12 9.54 16.69
N PRO A 29 5.99 9.65 15.67
CA PRO A 29 7.18 8.81 15.57
C PRO A 29 8.12 9.00 16.77
N LEU A 30 8.47 7.90 17.44
CA LEU A 30 9.41 7.86 18.55
C LEU A 30 10.84 7.61 18.05
N VAL A 31 10.99 6.67 17.10
CA VAL A 31 12.29 6.33 16.51
C VAL A 31 12.13 5.85 15.07
N THR A 32 13.09 6.18 14.21
CA THR A 32 13.23 5.62 12.87
C THR A 32 14.60 4.99 12.72
N ARG A 33 14.64 3.74 12.24
CA ARG A 33 15.86 2.96 12.00
C ARG A 33 15.93 2.58 10.53
N PHE A 34 17.16 2.52 10.02
CA PHE A 34 17.43 2.16 8.63
C PHE A 34 18.28 0.90 8.62
N PHE A 35 17.82 -0.11 7.90
CA PHE A 35 18.49 -1.37 7.73
C PHE A 35 18.75 -1.63 6.24
N PRO A 36 19.68 -2.51 5.88
CA PRO A 36 19.77 -3.00 4.50
C PRO A 36 18.43 -3.60 4.06
N GLY A 37 17.79 -2.99 3.06
CA GLY A 37 16.54 -3.46 2.45
C GLY A 37 15.23 -3.02 3.10
N HIS A 38 15.26 -2.39 4.28
CA HIS A 38 14.03 -1.86 4.89
C HIS A 38 14.28 -0.68 5.85
N GLN A 39 13.22 0.09 6.08
CA GLN A 39 13.15 1.14 7.09
C GLN A 39 12.12 0.76 8.14
N GLU A 40 12.43 0.95 9.41
CA GLU A 40 11.51 0.72 10.53
C GLU A 40 11.21 2.05 11.22
N THR A 41 9.94 2.33 11.52
CA THR A 41 9.50 3.47 12.30
C THR A 41 8.63 2.98 13.44
N ILE A 42 9.00 3.28 14.69
CA ILE A 42 8.17 3.01 15.86
C ILE A 42 7.47 4.30 16.24
N ALA A 43 6.15 4.26 16.37
CA ALA A 43 5.29 5.36 16.80
C ALA A 43 4.33 4.86 17.89
N GLY A 44 3.82 5.75 18.74
CA GLY A 44 2.88 5.32 19.77
C GLY A 44 2.71 6.32 20.91
N THR A 45 1.85 5.93 21.84
CA THR A 45 1.51 6.63 23.08
C THR A 45 1.45 5.60 24.22
N GLU A 46 1.00 6.00 25.41
CA GLU A 46 0.79 5.06 26.50
C GLU A 46 -0.29 4.02 26.13
N GLY A 47 0.06 2.74 26.23
CA GLY A 47 -0.85 1.64 25.93
C GLY A 47 -1.02 1.32 24.43
N VAL A 48 -0.36 2.04 23.50
CA VAL A 48 -0.37 1.71 22.06
C VAL A 48 1.01 1.92 21.43
N ILE A 49 1.53 0.88 20.78
CA ILE A 49 2.79 0.92 20.03
C ILE A 49 2.55 0.38 18.63
N ILE A 50 3.09 1.07 17.63
CA ILE A 50 3.05 0.64 16.24
C ILE A 50 4.46 0.60 15.70
N THR A 51 4.84 -0.55 15.17
CA THR A 51 6.06 -0.72 14.40
C THR A 51 5.70 -0.77 12.92
N ARG A 52 6.05 0.27 12.17
CA ARG A 52 5.87 0.35 10.72
C ARG A 52 7.18 0.00 10.02
N ARG A 53 7.18 -1.06 9.22
CA ARG A 53 8.30 -1.46 8.36
C ARG A 53 7.97 -1.16 6.90
N LEU A 54 8.86 -0.46 6.20
CA LEU A 54 8.79 -0.22 4.76
C LEU A 54 9.92 -0.99 4.08
N ALA A 55 9.59 -1.88 3.15
CA ALA A 55 10.56 -2.74 2.47
C ALA A 55 10.23 -2.92 0.97
N VAL A 56 11.22 -3.39 0.23
CA VAL A 56 11.04 -3.93 -1.13
C VAL A 56 11.03 -5.46 -1.01
N PRO A 57 10.05 -6.17 -1.60
CA PRO A 57 10.03 -7.63 -1.58
C PRO A 57 11.30 -8.24 -2.19
N TYR A 58 11.84 -9.28 -1.55
CA TYR A 58 13.05 -9.98 -2.00
C TYR A 58 12.68 -11.16 -2.90
N LYS A 59 13.30 -11.26 -4.08
CA LYS A 59 13.11 -12.36 -5.07
C LYS A 59 11.68 -12.50 -5.63
N THR A 60 10.97 -11.40 -5.85
CA THR A 60 9.72 -11.43 -6.62
C THR A 60 10.03 -11.51 -8.11
N THR A 61 9.23 -12.28 -8.85
CA THR A 61 9.34 -12.43 -10.32
C THR A 61 8.94 -11.18 -11.10
N ASP A 62 8.41 -10.16 -10.40
CA ASP A 62 8.10 -8.85 -10.94
C ASP A 62 8.84 -7.80 -10.09
N ASP A 63 9.56 -6.90 -10.76
CA ASP A 63 10.62 -6.09 -10.13
C ASP A 63 10.12 -4.85 -9.37
N ARG A 64 8.80 -4.67 -9.17
CA ARG A 64 8.24 -3.37 -8.75
C ARG A 64 7.09 -3.43 -7.74
N SER A 65 7.44 -3.83 -6.52
CA SER A 65 6.52 -3.70 -5.38
C SER A 65 7.17 -3.00 -4.18
N LEU A 66 6.34 -2.30 -3.41
CA LEU A 66 6.68 -1.75 -2.10
C LEU A 66 5.71 -2.28 -1.07
N PHE A 67 6.24 -2.59 0.10
CA PHE A 67 5.49 -3.20 1.17
C PHE A 67 5.60 -2.36 2.45
N TRP A 68 4.46 -2.12 3.09
CA TRP A 68 4.37 -1.59 4.44
C TRP A 68 3.76 -2.65 5.35
N LEU A 69 4.45 -3.01 6.42
CA LEU A 69 3.89 -3.82 7.52
C LEU A 69 3.72 -2.94 8.74
N LEU A 70 2.50 -2.82 9.24
CA LEU A 70 2.25 -2.24 10.55
C LEU A 70 2.00 -3.39 11.53
N GLU A 71 2.86 -3.51 12.53
CA GLU A 71 2.64 -4.36 13.69
C GLU A 71 2.10 -3.45 14.80
N CYS A 72 0.78 -3.54 15.04
CA CYS A 72 0.07 -2.70 16.00
C CYS A 72 -0.14 -3.48 17.29
N GLN A 73 0.34 -2.94 18.41
CA GLN A 73 0.18 -3.51 19.74
C GLN A 73 -0.61 -2.53 20.61
N ALA A 74 -1.63 -3.04 21.32
CA ALA A 74 -2.45 -2.24 22.22
C ALA A 74 -2.75 -2.96 23.54
N GLU A 75 -2.80 -2.18 24.62
CA GLU A 75 -3.36 -2.59 25.91
C GLU A 75 -4.89 -2.41 25.90
N GLY A 76 -5.61 -3.52 25.71
CA GLY A 76 -7.07 -3.53 25.58
C GLY A 76 -7.54 -3.21 24.16
N ASP A 77 -8.83 -2.90 24.03
CA ASP A 77 -9.44 -2.58 22.73
C ASP A 77 -9.11 -1.15 22.30
N ARG A 78 -8.45 -1.02 21.16
CA ARG A 78 -8.11 0.27 20.52
C ARG A 78 -8.54 0.27 19.07
N VAL A 79 -9.07 1.39 18.60
CA VAL A 79 -9.39 1.58 17.17
C VAL A 79 -8.39 2.55 16.59
N LEU A 80 -7.64 2.07 15.60
CA LEU A 80 -6.72 2.87 14.82
C LEU A 80 -7.33 3.22 13.48
N ARG A 81 -7.19 4.48 13.08
CA ARG A 81 -7.50 4.97 11.75
C ARG A 81 -6.20 5.14 10.98
N LEU A 82 -6.04 4.35 9.92
CA LEU A 82 -4.93 4.46 8.98
C LEU A 82 -5.38 5.33 7.82
N GLU A 83 -4.77 6.50 7.67
CA GLU A 83 -4.98 7.35 6.49
C GLU A 83 -3.81 7.18 5.54
N ILE A 84 -4.12 6.80 4.30
CA ILE A 84 -3.15 6.72 3.23
C ILE A 84 -3.49 7.77 2.18
N ASP A 85 -2.58 8.73 2.03
CA ASP A 85 -2.62 9.72 0.95
C ASP A 85 -1.60 9.33 -0.12
N ILE A 86 -2.05 9.21 -1.37
CA ILE A 86 -1.21 8.87 -2.51
C ILE A 86 -1.21 10.05 -3.48
N GLU A 87 -0.02 10.45 -3.90
CA GLU A 87 0.19 11.42 -4.97
C GLU A 87 0.94 10.74 -6.11
N TRP A 88 0.25 10.56 -7.23
CA TRP A 88 0.83 10.01 -8.46
C TRP A 88 1.73 11.03 -9.14
N ASN A 89 2.66 10.56 -9.98
CA ASN A 89 3.50 11.48 -10.76
C ASN A 89 2.78 12.06 -11.99
N GLU A 90 1.71 11.42 -12.42
CA GLU A 90 0.91 11.80 -13.60
C GLU A 90 -0.58 11.61 -13.29
N PRO A 91 -1.50 12.29 -14.00
CA PRO A 91 -2.94 12.00 -13.91
C PRO A 91 -3.22 10.56 -14.35
N LEU A 92 -3.91 9.79 -13.51
CA LEU A 92 -4.28 8.40 -13.79
C LEU A 92 -5.80 8.23 -13.76
N SER A 93 -6.29 7.24 -14.51
CA SER A 93 -7.65 6.74 -14.33
C SER A 93 -7.67 5.84 -13.11
N GLN A 94 -8.50 6.16 -12.13
CA GLN A 94 -8.51 5.50 -10.82
C GLN A 94 -9.86 4.85 -10.54
N ARG A 95 -9.84 3.68 -9.90
CA ARG A 95 -11.05 2.98 -9.44
C ARG A 95 -10.74 2.01 -8.31
N ILE A 96 -11.79 1.56 -7.62
CA ILE A 96 -11.70 0.41 -6.71
C ILE A 96 -12.14 -0.86 -7.44
N VAL A 97 -11.34 -1.91 -7.32
CA VAL A 97 -11.64 -3.26 -7.80
C VAL A 97 -11.35 -4.22 -6.65
N ASP A 98 -12.37 -4.97 -6.21
CA ASP A 98 -12.27 -5.92 -5.09
C ASP A 98 -11.63 -5.34 -3.82
N GLY A 99 -11.91 -4.07 -3.52
CA GLY A 99 -11.39 -3.38 -2.34
C GLY A 99 -9.96 -2.84 -2.49
N LEU A 100 -9.39 -2.90 -3.69
CA LEU A 100 -8.04 -2.41 -3.97
C LEU A 100 -8.09 -1.23 -4.94
N LEU A 101 -7.19 -0.28 -4.72
CA LEU A 101 -7.03 0.86 -5.60
C LEU A 101 -6.29 0.43 -6.86
N VAL A 102 -6.92 0.63 -8.01
CA VAL A 102 -6.31 0.43 -9.33
C VAL A 102 -6.17 1.78 -10.02
N ALA A 103 -4.95 2.17 -10.34
CA ALA A 103 -4.61 3.42 -11.01
C ALA A 103 -3.85 3.15 -12.32
N GLN A 104 -4.38 3.63 -13.45
CA GLN A 104 -3.92 3.25 -14.79
C GLN A 104 -3.64 4.44 -15.69
N ARG A 105 -2.59 4.29 -16.50
CA ARG A 105 -2.26 5.19 -17.60
C ARG A 105 -2.83 4.65 -18.91
N ASN A 106 -3.55 5.50 -19.64
CA ASN A 106 -4.17 5.18 -20.93
C ASN A 106 -4.89 3.81 -20.94
N PRO A 107 -5.86 3.57 -20.03
CA PRO A 107 -6.59 2.31 -20.02
C PRO A 107 -7.40 2.16 -21.30
N GLY A 108 -7.16 1.05 -22.01
CA GLY A 108 -7.96 0.57 -23.12
C GLY A 108 -9.09 -0.37 -22.67
N PRO A 109 -9.93 -0.84 -23.60
CA PRO A 109 -10.97 -1.82 -23.29
C PRO A 109 -10.34 -3.12 -22.78
N ALA A 110 -11.02 -3.82 -21.86
CA ALA A 110 -10.60 -5.15 -21.42
C ALA A 110 -10.47 -6.07 -22.64
N ARG A 111 -9.26 -6.55 -22.89
CA ARG A 111 -8.97 -7.52 -23.95
C ARG A 111 -8.83 -8.88 -23.27
N GLY A 112 -9.50 -9.89 -23.82
CA GLY A 112 -9.66 -11.20 -23.18
C GLY A 112 -8.33 -11.87 -22.76
N LEU A 113 -8.42 -13.03 -22.12
CA LEU A 113 -7.33 -13.78 -21.44
C LEU A 113 -5.97 -13.88 -22.18
N TYR A 114 -5.94 -13.74 -23.50
CA TYR A 114 -4.73 -13.84 -24.32
C TYR A 114 -4.03 -12.49 -24.61
N GLN A 115 -4.64 -11.34 -24.28
CA GLN A 115 -3.99 -10.04 -24.39
C GLN A 115 -3.77 -9.46 -22.99
N GLN A 116 -2.52 -9.57 -22.52
CA GLN A 116 -2.12 -9.24 -21.15
C GLN A 116 -2.12 -7.74 -20.83
N SER A 117 -2.21 -6.88 -21.85
CA SER A 117 -2.16 -5.42 -21.72
C SER A 117 -3.50 -4.77 -22.05
N ASN A 118 -4.09 -4.14 -21.03
CA ASN A 118 -5.24 -3.25 -21.16
C ASN A 118 -4.89 -1.80 -20.76
N ALA A 119 -3.64 -1.50 -20.38
CA ALA A 119 -3.16 -0.18 -20.01
C ALA A 119 -1.65 -0.11 -20.25
N GLU A 120 -1.11 1.08 -20.49
CA GLU A 120 0.33 1.31 -20.65
C GLU A 120 1.09 1.10 -19.32
N SER A 121 0.43 1.39 -18.20
CA SER A 121 0.99 1.17 -16.87
C SER A 121 -0.14 1.08 -15.86
N THR A 122 -0.05 0.11 -14.95
CA THR A 122 -1.02 -0.16 -13.88
C THR A 122 -0.31 -0.14 -12.54
N ARG A 123 -0.91 0.53 -11.56
CA ARG A 123 -0.50 0.57 -10.16
C ARG A 123 -1.66 0.03 -9.33
N ILE A 124 -1.38 -0.92 -8.45
CA ILE A 124 -2.36 -1.50 -7.52
C ILE A 124 -1.89 -1.22 -6.11
N PHE A 125 -2.75 -0.64 -5.28
CA PHE A 125 -2.46 -0.36 -3.88
C PHE A 125 -3.58 -0.87 -2.96
N GLY A 126 -3.20 -1.45 -1.81
CA GLY A 126 -4.13 -1.70 -0.72
C GLY A 126 -3.67 -2.79 0.25
N ASN A 127 -4.55 -3.16 1.17
CA ASN A 127 -4.37 -4.29 2.06
C ASN A 127 -4.90 -5.56 1.36
N PRO A 128 -4.08 -6.62 1.18
CA PRO A 128 -4.50 -7.84 0.51
C PRO A 128 -5.61 -8.62 1.26
N TYR A 129 -5.78 -8.36 2.55
CA TYR A 129 -6.75 -9.04 3.42
C TYR A 129 -8.00 -8.21 3.72
N GLY A 130 -8.03 -6.94 3.32
CA GLY A 130 -9.11 -6.02 3.72
C GLY A 130 -9.28 -4.85 2.77
N ARG A 131 -10.53 -4.43 2.60
CA ARG A 131 -10.86 -3.22 1.83
C ARG A 131 -10.82 -1.98 2.73
N PRO A 132 -10.50 -0.79 2.18
CA PRO A 132 -10.65 0.46 2.92
C PRO A 132 -12.14 0.71 3.24
N ASP A 133 -12.40 1.40 4.35
CA ASP A 133 -13.74 1.83 4.74
C ASP A 133 -14.16 3.09 3.98
N THR A 134 -13.19 3.95 3.64
CA THR A 134 -13.43 5.19 2.90
C THR A 134 -12.40 5.35 1.80
N VAL A 135 -12.87 5.85 0.66
CA VAL A 135 -12.08 6.06 -0.56
C VAL A 135 -12.46 7.41 -1.17
N GLU A 136 -11.48 8.25 -1.44
CA GLU A 136 -11.64 9.54 -2.14
C GLU A 136 -10.75 9.53 -3.38
N LEU A 137 -11.35 9.72 -4.57
CA LEU A 137 -10.67 9.65 -5.89
C LEU A 137 -11.02 10.86 -6.77
N ASP A 138 -11.38 11.99 -6.16
CA ASP A 138 -11.92 13.17 -6.87
C ASP A 138 -10.91 13.80 -7.84
N GLU A 139 -9.61 13.64 -7.57
CA GLU A 139 -8.52 14.15 -8.39
C GLU A 139 -7.76 13.02 -9.09
N PRO A 140 -7.55 13.05 -10.41
CA PRO A 140 -6.81 11.99 -11.14
C PRO A 140 -5.37 11.75 -10.66
N GLN A 141 -4.75 12.71 -9.97
CA GLN A 141 -3.38 12.61 -9.45
C GLN A 141 -3.32 12.19 -7.98
N ARG A 142 -4.47 12.12 -7.28
CA ARG A 142 -4.50 11.84 -5.85
C ARG A 142 -5.50 10.74 -5.52
N ALA A 143 -5.17 9.97 -4.51
CA ALA A 143 -6.11 9.05 -3.88
C ALA A 143 -5.95 9.15 -2.37
N ARG A 144 -7.07 9.02 -1.66
CA ARG A 144 -7.07 8.83 -0.22
C ARG A 144 -7.82 7.57 0.14
N LEU A 145 -7.20 6.74 0.97
CA LEU A 145 -7.79 5.51 1.50
C LEU A 145 -7.76 5.58 3.03
N VAL A 146 -8.86 5.20 3.66
CA VAL A 146 -8.96 5.13 5.12
C VAL A 146 -9.34 3.72 5.54
N TYR A 147 -8.58 3.16 6.48
CA TYR A 147 -8.86 1.88 7.12
C TYR A 147 -9.05 2.08 8.62
N HIS A 148 -10.06 1.44 9.20
CA HIS A 148 -10.23 1.32 10.65
C HIS A 148 -9.82 -0.08 11.08
N VAL A 149 -8.91 -0.14 12.05
CA VAL A 149 -8.32 -1.38 12.54
C VAL A 149 -8.60 -1.46 14.02
N LEU A 150 -9.36 -2.48 14.43
CA LEU A 150 -9.51 -2.84 15.83
C LEU A 150 -8.26 -3.61 16.27
N VAL A 151 -7.55 -3.10 17.25
CA VAL A 151 -6.36 -3.69 17.85
C VAL A 151 -6.72 -4.15 19.26
N ASN A 152 -6.55 -5.44 19.50
CA ASN A 152 -6.60 -6.06 20.82
C ASN A 152 -5.43 -7.03 20.91
N GLY A 153 -4.46 -6.74 21.78
CA GLY A 153 -3.19 -7.46 21.79
C GLY A 153 -2.32 -7.01 20.62
N ILE A 154 -2.00 -7.92 19.68
CA ILE A 154 -1.14 -7.65 18.52
C ILE A 154 -1.93 -7.92 17.24
N VAL A 155 -1.95 -6.94 16.33
CA VAL A 155 -2.61 -7.01 15.02
C VAL A 155 -1.64 -6.52 13.94
N GLU A 156 -1.49 -7.31 12.88
CA GLU A 156 -0.68 -6.93 11.72
C GLU A 156 -1.55 -6.39 10.58
N VAL A 157 -1.09 -5.31 9.95
CA VAL A 157 -1.76 -4.68 8.81
C VAL A 157 -0.75 -4.50 7.67
N PRO A 158 -0.80 -5.38 6.66
CA PRO A 158 0.02 -5.24 5.48
C PRO A 158 -0.65 -4.31 4.45
N LEU A 159 0.16 -3.48 3.80
CA LEU A 159 -0.22 -2.66 2.65
C LEU A 159 0.82 -2.84 1.56
N ILE A 160 0.36 -3.06 0.33
CA ILE A 160 1.24 -3.35 -0.80
C ILE A 160 0.94 -2.37 -1.93
N LEU A 161 1.98 -1.82 -2.53
CA LEU A 161 1.94 -1.19 -3.84
C LEU A 161 2.60 -2.13 -4.84
N THR A 162 1.92 -2.46 -5.92
CA THR A 162 2.47 -3.21 -7.06
C THR A 162 2.33 -2.38 -8.32
N VAL A 163 3.37 -2.36 -9.15
CA VAL A 163 3.40 -1.61 -10.41
C VAL A 163 3.75 -2.53 -11.57
N SER A 164 3.02 -2.42 -12.68
CA SER A 164 3.30 -3.16 -13.90
C SER A 164 3.09 -2.31 -15.15
N ASP A 165 4.05 -2.31 -16.06
CA ASP A 165 3.92 -1.69 -17.40
C ASP A 165 3.38 -2.65 -18.46
N VAL A 166 3.14 -3.91 -18.08
CA VAL A 166 2.64 -4.94 -19.00
C VAL A 166 1.10 -4.99 -18.99
N GLY A 167 0.48 -4.46 -17.95
CA GLY A 167 -0.97 -4.31 -17.84
C GLY A 167 -1.52 -4.72 -16.48
N GLU A 168 -2.85 -4.64 -16.36
CA GLU A 168 -3.55 -4.89 -15.10
C GLU A 168 -3.44 -6.33 -14.63
N GLN A 169 -3.57 -7.30 -15.53
CA GLN A 169 -3.51 -8.73 -15.17
C GLN A 169 -2.15 -9.11 -14.57
N MET A 170 -1.06 -8.53 -15.06
CA MET A 170 0.27 -8.75 -14.50
C MET A 170 0.40 -8.10 -13.12
N ALA A 171 -0.05 -6.85 -12.97
CA ALA A 171 -0.07 -6.19 -11.66
C ALA A 171 -0.89 -6.99 -10.62
N TRP A 172 -2.02 -7.58 -11.03
CA TRP A 172 -2.85 -8.44 -10.19
C TRP A 172 -2.14 -9.73 -9.79
N ASN A 173 -1.58 -10.46 -10.75
CA ASN A 173 -0.87 -11.70 -10.47
C ASN A 173 0.30 -11.46 -9.50
N THR A 174 1.01 -10.35 -9.66
CA THR A 174 2.10 -9.96 -8.77
C THR A 174 1.58 -9.59 -7.38
N PHE A 175 0.49 -8.82 -7.28
CA PHE A 175 -0.14 -8.50 -6.01
C PHE A 175 -0.63 -9.74 -5.26
N LEU A 176 -1.24 -10.70 -5.97
CA LEU A 176 -1.76 -11.95 -5.40
C LEU A 176 -0.62 -12.92 -5.04
N SER A 177 0.37 -13.10 -5.89
CA SER A 177 1.52 -13.98 -5.58
C SER A 177 2.31 -13.48 -4.36
N LEU A 178 2.44 -12.17 -4.19
CA LEU A 178 3.04 -11.57 -3.00
C LEU A 178 2.26 -11.86 -1.73
N ARG A 179 0.93 -11.81 -1.80
CA ARG A 179 0.03 -12.19 -0.69
C ARG A 179 0.22 -13.65 -0.28
N ASP A 180 0.43 -14.54 -1.26
CA ASP A 180 0.55 -15.98 -1.00
C ASP A 180 1.92 -16.35 -0.38
N VAL A 181 2.97 -15.56 -0.63
CA VAL A 181 4.31 -15.78 -0.04
C VAL A 181 4.31 -15.55 1.48
N GLU A 182 3.45 -14.67 2.00
CA GLU A 182 3.32 -14.45 3.46
C GLU A 182 2.57 -15.59 4.17
N GLN A 183 1.74 -16.37 3.46
CA GLN A 183 1.05 -17.54 4.05
C GLN A 183 1.93 -18.80 4.11
N MET A 184 3.12 -18.78 3.49
CA MET A 184 4.04 -19.92 3.46
C MET A 184 5.04 -19.94 4.62
N PHE A 185 5.00 -18.95 5.53
CA PHE A 185 5.87 -18.86 6.70
C PHE A 185 5.09 -18.75 8.01
#